data_AF-A0A9P6H9H8-F1
#
_entry.id   AF-A0A9P6H9H8-F1
#
_cell.length_a   1.000
_cell.length_b   1.000
_cell.length_c   1.000
_cell.angle_alpha   90.00
_cell.angle_beta   90.00
_cell.angle_gamma   90.00
#
_symmetry.space_group_name_H-M   'P 1'
#
loop_
_entity.id
_entity.type
_entity.pdbx_description
1 polymer ?
#
loop_
_entity_poly.entity_id
_entity_poly.type
_entity_poly.pdbx_seq_one_letter_code
_entity_poly.pdbx_strand_id
1 'polypeptide(L)'
;MSDSRLPPEILDYIVDFLHNKPQRLKICCLVAKSWVPRTRKHLFKRIEISSLVDLETWWKVFPDPDSSPGHHVRSLIFPCVGPIFSGVAGGCNLVRPFTNVVRLEMWNVKGIKNVRFIP
;
A
#
# COMPACT_ATOMS: atom_id res chain seq x y z
N MET A 1 34.31 -19.64 -2.67
CA MET A 1 33.88 -18.90 -1.47
C MET A 1 32.41 -19.19 -1.27
N SER A 2 32.05 -19.95 -0.24
CA SER A 2 30.66 -20.28 0.07
C SER A 2 29.92 -19.01 0.48
N ASP A 3 29.04 -18.52 -0.39
CA ASP A 3 28.14 -17.40 -0.12
C ASP A 3 27.35 -17.73 1.15
N SER A 4 27.64 -17.05 2.26
CA SER A 4 26.91 -17.15 3.53
C SER A 4 25.56 -16.43 3.44
N ARG A 5 24.84 -16.67 2.34
CA ARG A 5 23.52 -16.09 2.12
C ARG A 5 22.51 -16.95 2.85
N LEU A 6 21.79 -16.32 3.79
CA LEU A 6 20.61 -16.92 4.38
C LEU A 6 19.69 -17.42 3.26
N PRO A 7 19.15 -18.65 3.38
CA PRO A 7 18.14 -19.14 2.45
C PRO A 7 16.96 -18.16 2.39
N PRO A 8 16.39 -17.93 1.19
CA PRO A 8 15.30 -16.99 1.00
C PRO A 8 14.09 -17.29 1.90
N GLU A 9 13.82 -18.57 2.17
CA GLU A 9 12.73 -19.05 3.03
C GLU A 9 12.88 -18.56 4.47
N ILE A 10 14.12 -18.56 4.99
CA ILE A 10 14.40 -18.08 6.34
C ILE A 10 14.25 -16.56 6.41
N LEU A 11 14.68 -15.86 5.36
CA LEU A 11 14.50 -14.41 5.27
C LEU A 11 13.02 -14.04 5.21
N ASP A 12 12.23 -14.78 4.42
CA ASP A 12 10.78 -14.64 4.35
C ASP A 12 10.13 -14.88 5.71
N TYR A 13 10.53 -15.93 6.43
CA TYR A 13 10.04 -16.21 7.79
C TYR A 13 10.35 -15.08 8.79
N ILE A 14 11.56 -14.50 8.74
CA ILE A 14 11.93 -13.36 9.60
C ILE A 14 11.07 -12.13 9.28
N VAL A 15 10.90 -11.83 7.99
CA VAL A 15 10.10 -10.69 7.53
C VAL A 15 8.64 -10.87 7.91
N ASP A 16 8.09 -12.08 7.73
CA ASP A 16 6.74 -12.43 8.15
C ASP A 16 6.60 -12.33 9.66
N PHE A 17 7.58 -12.72 10.48
CA PHE A 17 7.52 -12.50 11.92
C PHE A 17 7.48 -11.01 12.31
N LEU A 18 8.11 -10.14 11.50
CA LEU A 18 8.18 -8.70 11.73
C LEU A 18 7.03 -7.90 11.09
N HIS A 19 6.05 -8.55 10.44
CA HIS A 19 4.98 -7.90 9.68
C HIS A 19 4.22 -6.80 10.46
N ASN A 20 4.03 -6.99 11.78
CA ASN A 20 3.30 -6.04 12.63
C ASN A 20 4.13 -4.83 13.09
N LYS A 21 5.43 -4.79 12.77
CA LYS A 21 6.36 -3.74 13.24
C LYS A 21 6.99 -3.01 12.04
N PRO A 22 6.28 -2.06 11.41
CA PRO A 22 6.76 -1.36 10.22
C PRO A 22 8.07 -0.62 10.44
N GLN A 23 8.32 -0.12 11.66
CA GLN A 23 9.62 0.50 12.01
C GLN A 23 10.78 -0.48 11.87
N ARG A 24 10.60 -1.74 12.28
CA ARG A 24 11.64 -2.78 12.16
C ARG A 24 11.83 -3.21 10.72
N LEU A 25 10.74 -3.35 9.97
CA LEU A 25 10.80 -3.67 8.54
C LEU A 25 11.57 -2.62 7.74
N LYS A 26 11.42 -1.33 8.07
CA LYS A 26 12.21 -0.24 7.46
C LYS A 26 13.71 -0.40 7.70
N ILE A 27 14.11 -0.80 8.91
CA ILE A 27 15.52 -1.07 9.23
C ILE A 27 16.01 -2.28 8.43
N CYS A 28 15.22 -3.35 8.33
CA CYS A 28 15.56 -4.52 7.52
C CYS A 28 15.80 -4.19 6.05
N CYS A 29 15.08 -3.22 5.47
CA CYS A 29 15.34 -2.75 4.10
C CYS A 29 16.76 -2.21 3.89
N LEU A 30 17.38 -1.67 4.96
CA LEU A 30 18.70 -1.06 4.90
C LEU A 30 19.84 -2.07 5.04
N VAL A 31 19.54 -3.29 5.50
CA VAL A 31 20.56 -4.33 5.76
C VAL A 31 21.14 -4.84 4.44
N ALA A 32 20.29 -5.28 3.50
CA ALA A 32 20.73 -5.71 2.17
C ALA A 32 19.58 -5.65 1.15
N LYS A 33 19.94 -5.57 -0.14
CA LYS A 33 18.98 -5.52 -1.26
C LYS A 33 18.01 -6.71 -1.30
N SER A 34 18.42 -7.88 -0.80
CA SER A 34 17.60 -9.10 -0.74
C SER A 34 16.39 -8.98 0.20
N TRP A 35 16.43 -8.07 1.18
CA TRP A 35 15.34 -7.83 2.13
C TRP A 35 14.25 -6.93 1.55
N VAL A 36 14.64 -5.99 0.68
CA VAL A 36 13.77 -4.94 0.13
C VAL A 36 12.48 -5.49 -0.50
N PRO A 37 12.49 -6.44 -1.44
CA PRO A 37 11.24 -6.88 -2.08
C PRO A 37 10.25 -7.52 -1.08
N ARG A 38 10.77 -8.18 -0.04
CA ARG A 38 9.96 -8.90 0.95
C ARG A 38 9.38 -7.97 2.01
N THR A 39 10.17 -7.04 2.50
CA THR A 39 9.71 -6.03 3.46
C THR A 39 8.71 -5.08 2.80
N ARG A 40 8.88 -4.72 1.52
CA ARG A 40 7.93 -3.89 0.75
C ARG A 40 6.51 -4.45 0.75
N LYS A 41 6.36 -5.77 0.58
CA LYS A 41 5.04 -6.44 0.64
C LYS A 41 4.29 -6.12 1.93
N HIS A 42 4.99 -6.08 3.07
CA HIS A 42 4.39 -5.80 4.37
C HIS A 42 4.27 -4.30 4.66
N LEU A 43 5.27 -3.50 4.26
CA LEU A 43 5.28 -2.05 4.44
C LEU A 43 4.18 -1.34 3.65
N PHE A 44 3.93 -1.78 2.42
CA PHE A 44 2.90 -1.21 1.55
C PHE A 44 1.58 -1.98 1.61
N LYS A 45 1.44 -3.00 2.46
CA LYS A 45 0.21 -3.78 2.60
C LYS A 45 -0.99 -2.89 2.92
N ARG A 46 -0.79 -1.87 3.75
CA ARG A 46 -1.81 -0.91 4.18
C ARG A 46 -1.30 0.51 3.94
N ILE A 47 -2.02 1.26 3.11
CA ILE A 47 -1.73 2.68 2.85
C ILE A 47 -2.92 3.51 3.34
N GLU A 48 -2.59 4.55 4.10
CA GLU A 48 -3.52 5.59 4.50
C GLU A 48 -3.09 6.88 3.82
N ILE A 49 -3.99 7.43 3.02
CA ILE A 49 -3.81 8.67 2.30
C ILE A 49 -4.58 9.75 3.03
N SER A 50 -3.91 10.86 3.33
CA SER A 50 -4.48 11.97 4.10
C SER A 50 -5.26 12.97 3.23
N SER A 51 -4.97 13.04 1.93
CA SER A 51 -5.60 13.97 0.99
C SER A 51 -5.76 13.36 -0.42
N LEU A 52 -6.82 13.74 -1.14
CA LEU A 52 -6.98 13.35 -2.54
C LEU A 52 -5.87 13.90 -3.44
N VAL A 53 -5.25 15.02 -3.05
CA VAL A 53 -4.08 15.59 -3.76
C VAL A 53 -2.87 14.66 -3.65
N ASP A 54 -2.68 14.00 -2.51
CA ASP A 54 -1.58 13.03 -2.33
C ASP A 54 -1.79 11.81 -3.21
N LEU A 55 -3.05 11.39 -3.40
CA LEU A 55 -3.41 10.29 -4.29
C LEU A 55 -3.19 10.64 -5.77
N GLU A 56 -3.52 11.86 -6.18
CA GLU A 56 -3.21 12.34 -7.53
C GLU A 56 -1.70 12.46 -7.75
N THR A 57 -0.97 12.92 -6.72
CA THR A 57 0.49 13.01 -6.75
C THR A 57 1.12 11.61 -6.87
N TRP A 58 0.58 10.62 -6.16
CA TRP A 58 1.02 9.23 -6.27
C TRP A 58 0.96 8.72 -7.71
N TRP A 59 -0.13 9.00 -8.42
CA TRP A 59 -0.28 8.62 -9.84
C TRP A 59 0.79 9.26 -10.73
N LYS A 60 1.10 10.53 -10.49
CA LYS A 60 2.15 11.25 -11.24
C LYS A 60 3.53 10.65 -11.01
N VAL A 61 3.81 10.19 -9.78
CA VAL A 61 5.11 9.60 -9.41
C VAL A 61 5.21 8.15 -9.87
N PHE A 62 4.10 7.39 -9.82
CA PHE A 62 4.06 5.97 -10.14
C PHE A 62 2.96 5.68 -11.19
N PRO A 63 3.25 5.93 -12.48
CA PRO A 63 2.28 5.75 -13.55
C PRO A 63 2.02 4.26 -13.87
N ASP A 64 2.99 3.39 -13.63
CA ASP A 64 2.88 1.94 -13.89
C ASP A 64 2.33 1.21 -12.65
N PRO A 65 1.13 0.59 -12.71
CA PRO A 65 0.55 -0.11 -11.58
C PRO A 65 1.36 -1.33 -11.14
N ASP A 66 2.02 -2.03 -12.04
CA ASP A 66 2.66 -3.33 -11.75
C ASP A 66 4.05 -3.18 -11.14
N SER A 67 4.79 -2.14 -11.55
CA SER A 67 6.08 -1.78 -10.94
C SER A 67 5.93 -0.80 -9.77
N SER A 68 4.74 -0.24 -9.53
CA SER A 68 4.53 0.70 -8.43
C SER A 68 4.50 -0.02 -7.07
N PRO A 69 4.78 0.70 -5.96
CA PRO A 69 4.45 0.21 -4.62
C PRO A 69 2.96 -0.11 -4.44
N GLY A 70 2.10 0.39 -5.34
CA GLY A 70 0.66 0.12 -5.41
C GLY A 70 0.33 -1.36 -5.58
N HIS A 71 1.18 -2.14 -6.25
CA HIS A 71 1.00 -3.58 -6.45
C HIS A 71 0.92 -4.36 -5.12
N HIS A 72 1.58 -3.87 -4.07
CA HIS A 72 1.59 -4.52 -2.76
C HIS A 72 0.43 -4.10 -1.86
N VAL A 73 -0.37 -3.12 -2.26
CA VAL A 73 -1.43 -2.53 -1.44
C VAL A 73 -2.62 -3.47 -1.40
N ARG A 74 -2.95 -3.95 -0.19
CA ARG A 74 -4.13 -4.78 0.08
C ARG A 74 -5.22 -4.00 0.79
N SER A 75 -4.86 -2.96 1.53
CA SER A 75 -5.79 -2.11 2.26
C SER A 75 -5.49 -0.65 1.96
N LEU A 76 -6.47 0.05 1.38
CA LEU A 76 -6.38 1.46 1.05
C LEU A 76 -7.41 2.25 1.85
N ILE A 77 -6.95 3.30 2.51
CA ILE A 77 -7.76 4.21 3.32
C ILE A 77 -7.54 5.63 2.80
N PHE A 78 -8.62 6.38 2.54
CA PHE A 78 -8.50 7.77 2.09
C PHE A 78 -9.71 8.62 2.47
N PRO A 79 -9.57 9.97 2.56
CA PRO A 79 -10.67 10.86 2.85
C PRO A 79 -11.63 10.91 1.66
N CYS A 80 -12.91 10.69 1.94
CA CYS A 80 -13.97 10.98 0.99
C CYS A 80 -14.50 12.40 1.25
N VAL A 81 -14.22 13.32 0.34
CA VAL A 81 -14.75 14.68 0.39
C VAL A 81 -16.03 14.75 -0.45
N GLY A 82 -17.19 14.56 0.17
CA GLY A 82 -18.50 14.97 -0.37
C GLY A 82 -18.84 14.47 -1.79
N PRO A 83 -19.80 15.11 -2.49
CA PRO A 83 -20.40 14.58 -3.73
C PRO A 83 -19.49 14.69 -4.96
N ILE A 84 -18.16 14.73 -4.80
CA ILE A 84 -17.20 14.64 -5.91
C ILE A 84 -17.41 13.35 -6.72
N PHE A 85 -17.97 12.31 -6.09
CA PHE A 85 -18.37 11.06 -6.75
C PHE A 85 -19.66 11.14 -7.58
N SER A 86 -20.41 12.24 -7.55
CA SER A 86 -21.70 12.37 -8.25
C SER A 86 -21.62 13.08 -9.61
N GLY A 87 -20.49 13.72 -9.94
CA GLY A 87 -20.38 14.56 -11.15
C GLY A 87 -19.28 14.18 -12.14
N VAL A 88 -18.31 13.35 -11.75
CA VAL A 88 -17.32 12.83 -12.70
C VAL A 88 -17.92 11.58 -13.35
N ALA A 89 -18.31 11.70 -14.62
CA ALA A 89 -18.78 10.63 -15.50
C ALA A 89 -17.72 9.53 -15.78
N GLY A 90 -16.82 9.28 -14.84
CA GLY A 90 -15.76 8.29 -14.89
C GLY A 90 -15.59 7.71 -13.50
N GLY A 91 -16.09 6.49 -13.32
CA GLY A 91 -15.91 5.70 -12.11
C GLY A 91 -14.45 5.72 -11.62
N CYS A 92 -14.27 5.65 -10.31
CA CYS A 92 -13.06 5.82 -9.53
C CYS A 92 -11.74 5.36 -10.22
N ASN A 93 -11.23 6.15 -11.17
CA ASN A 93 -9.92 5.93 -11.80
C ASN A 93 -8.77 6.01 -10.78
N LEU A 94 -9.06 6.56 -9.60
CA LEU A 94 -8.16 6.70 -8.47
C LEU A 94 -7.73 5.37 -7.84
N VAL A 95 -8.51 4.29 -8.00
CA VAL A 95 -8.18 2.96 -7.45
C VAL A 95 -7.41 2.10 -8.46
N ARG A 96 -7.42 2.47 -9.75
CA ARG A 96 -6.68 1.78 -10.82
C ARG A 96 -5.18 1.53 -10.55
N PRO A 97 -4.45 2.39 -9.84
CA PRO A 97 -3.03 2.15 -9.54
C PRO A 97 -2.84 1.01 -8.52
N PHE A 98 -3.89 0.61 -7.81
CA PHE A 98 -3.84 -0.40 -6.77
C PHE A 98 -4.58 -1.66 -7.22
N THR A 99 -3.87 -2.48 -7.99
CA THR A 99 -4.42 -3.69 -8.62
C THR A 99 -4.86 -4.78 -7.65
N ASN A 100 -4.34 -4.75 -6.41
CA ASN A 100 -4.49 -5.84 -5.44
C ASN A 100 -5.29 -5.47 -4.18
N VAL A 101 -6.02 -4.34 -4.18
CA VAL A 101 -6.77 -3.87 -3.00
C VAL A 101 -7.93 -4.81 -2.72
N VAL A 102 -7.90 -5.42 -1.54
CA VAL A 102 -8.98 -6.29 -1.03
C VAL A 102 -9.90 -5.50 -0.08
N ARG A 103 -9.36 -4.43 0.53
CA ARG A 103 -10.05 -3.66 1.55
C ARG A 103 -9.97 -2.18 1.23
N LEU A 104 -11.11 -1.58 0.93
CA LEU A 104 -11.25 -0.16 0.69
C LEU A 104 -12.03 0.47 1.85
N GLU A 105 -11.42 1.42 2.55
CA GLU A 105 -12.12 2.20 3.56
C GLU A 105 -12.07 3.69 3.22
N MET A 106 -13.22 4.33 3.37
CA MET A 106 -13.39 5.75 3.15
C MET A 106 -13.77 6.39 4.47
N TRP A 107 -13.04 7.42 4.90
CA TRP A 107 -13.38 8.19 6.09
C TRP A 107 -13.85 9.59 5.70
N ASN A 108 -14.84 10.11 6.42
CA ASN A 108 -15.37 11.45 6.19
C ASN A 108 -14.78 12.42 7.21
N VAL A 109 -14.18 13.49 6.71
CA VAL A 109 -13.54 14.56 7.51
C VAL A 109 -14.56 15.29 8.41
N LYS A 110 -15.87 15.19 8.11
CA LYS A 110 -16.96 15.84 8.87
C LYS A 110 -17.71 14.93 9.85
N GLY A 111 -17.28 13.69 10.06
CA GLY A 111 -17.93 12.77 11.00
C GLY A 111 -17.94 11.34 10.49
N ILE A 112 -17.45 10.44 11.34
CA ILE A 112 -17.15 9.04 11.05
C ILE A 112 -18.37 8.34 10.46
N LYS A 113 -18.34 8.09 9.15
CA LYS A 113 -19.09 7.02 8.50
C LYS A 113 -18.07 6.13 7.79
N ASN A 114 -17.72 5.02 8.43
CA ASN A 114 -16.91 3.97 7.81
C ASN A 114 -17.78 3.28 6.76
N VAL A 115 -17.63 3.65 5.49
CA VAL A 115 -18.21 2.86 4.40
C VAL A 115 -17.18 1.78 4.06
N ARG A 116 -17.46 0.55 4.49
CA ARG A 116 -16.72 -0.63 4.04
C ARG A 116 -17.37 -1.12 2.76
N PHE A 117 -16.65 -1.00 1.65
CA PHE A 117 -16.99 -1.77 0.46
C PHE A 117 -16.34 -3.15 0.61
N ILE A 118 -17.17 -4.16 0.77
CA ILE A 118 -16.79 -5.58 0.63
C ILE A 118 -17.10 -5.92 -0.84
N PRO A 119 -16.17 -6.54 -1.58
CA PRO A 119 -16.42 -6.95 -2.96
C PRO A 119 -17.61 -7.90 -3.10
#